data_AF-A0A7Y1X8T6-F1
#
_entry.id   AF-A0A7Y1X8T6-F1
#
_cell.length_a   1.000
_cell.length_b   1.000
_cell.length_c   1.000
_cell.angle_alpha   90.00
_cell.angle_beta   90.00
_cell.angle_gamma   90.00
#
_symmetry.space_group_name_H-M   'P 1'
#
loop_
_entity.id
_entity.type
_entity.pdbx_description
1 polymer ?
#
loop_
_entity_poly.entity_id
_entity_poly.type
_entity_poly.pdbx_seq_one_letter_code
_entity_poly.pdbx_strand_id
1 'polypeptide(L)' 'MLMLEGPSVVPRIGIVAGKKVGNAVNRNRAKRRLREAASSANLRSQTDYILIASPETIEIAFQDLIEAISGKDER' A
#
# COMPACT_ATOMS: atom_id res chain seq x y z
N MET A 1 -13.98 -11.22 30.03
CA MET A 1 -12.96 -11.06 28.98
C MET A 1 -13.24 -9.75 28.26
N LEU A 2 -12.51 -8.69 28.61
CA LEU A 2 -12.65 -7.35 28.01
C LEU A 2 -11.37 -7.10 27.21
N MET A 3 -11.48 -7.02 25.88
CA MET A 3 -10.37 -6.65 24.99
C MET A 3 -10.42 -5.13 24.82
N LEU A 4 -9.39 -4.43 25.28
CA LEU A 4 -9.23 -3.00 25.01
C LEU A 4 -8.57 -2.85 23.64
N GLU A 5 -9.15 -2.02 22.78
CA GLU A 5 -8.58 -1.64 21.47
C GLU A 5 -7.30 -0.82 21.68
N GLY A 6 -6.18 -1.51 21.88
CA GLY A 6 -4.85 -0.94 21.73
C GLY A 6 -4.54 -0.65 20.25
N PRO A 7 -3.48 0.13 19.95
CA PRO A 7 -3.06 0.38 18.57
C PRO A 7 -2.97 -0.93 17.80
N SER A 8 -3.61 -0.95 16.62
CA SER A 8 -3.75 -2.13 15.76
C SER A 8 -2.42 -2.85 15.63
N VAL A 9 -2.36 -4.10 16.09
CA VAL A 9 -1.15 -4.95 16.00
C VAL A 9 -0.74 -5.15 14.53
N VAL A 10 -1.71 -5.03 13.61
CA VAL A 10 -1.51 -5.06 12.17
C VAL A 10 -1.39 -3.65 11.57
N PRO A 11 -0.50 -3.43 10.59
CA PRO A 11 -0.41 -2.15 9.89
C PRO A 11 -1.74 -1.83 9.18
N ARG A 12 -2.18 -0.57 9.24
CA ARG A 12 -3.36 -0.11 8.47
C ARG A 12 -2.90 0.53 7.18
N ILE A 13 -3.57 0.20 6.08
CA ILE A 13 -3.17 0.63 4.73
C ILE A 13 -4.35 1.33 4.06
N GLY A 14 -4.19 2.63 3.81
CA GLY A 14 -5.03 3.41 2.91
C GLY A 14 -4.43 3.41 1.50
N ILE A 15 -5.27 3.29 0.46
CA ILE A 15 -4.81 3.34 -0.94
C ILE A 15 -5.56 4.45 -1.68
N VAL A 16 -4.81 5.36 -2.29
CA VAL A 16 -5.34 6.48 -3.07
C VAL A 16 -4.92 6.33 -4.53
N ALA A 17 -5.91 6.26 -5.43
CA ALA A 17 -5.69 6.26 -6.88
C ALA A 17 -6.43 7.45 -7.52
N GLY A 18 -5.69 8.54 -7.74
CA GLY A 18 -6.23 9.79 -8.28
C GLY A 18 -6.41 9.77 -9.80
N LYS A 19 -6.97 10.86 -10.34
CA LYS A 19 -7.25 11.04 -11.78
C LYS A 19 -6.01 10.84 -12.66
N LYS A 20 -4.82 11.22 -12.18
CA LYS A 20 -3.54 11.08 -12.90
C LYS A 20 -3.18 9.65 -13.28
N VAL A 21 -3.67 8.65 -12.54
CA VAL A 21 -3.41 7.21 -12.78
C VAL A 21 -4.10 6.73 -14.06
N GLY A 22 -5.18 7.41 -14.48
CA GLY A 22 -5.91 7.11 -15.70
C GLY A 22 -7.38 6.72 -15.46
N ASN A 23 -7.92 5.94 -16.38
CA ASN A 23 -9.32 5.52 -16.37
C ASN A 23 -9.66 4.62 -15.15
N ALA A 24 -10.94 4.24 -15.02
CA ALA A 24 -11.39 3.40 -13.91
C ALA A 24 -10.67 2.04 -13.84
N VAL A 25 -10.36 1.43 -15.00
CA VAL A 25 -9.66 0.15 -15.08
C VAL A 25 -8.24 0.28 -14.55
N ASN A 26 -7.49 1.28 -15.02
CA ASN A 26 -6.12 1.56 -14.59
C ASN A 26 -6.06 1.88 -13.09
N ARG A 27 -6.98 2.71 -12.58
CA ARG A 27 -7.08 2.98 -11.14
C ARG A 27 -7.38 1.72 -10.32
N ASN A 28 -8.26 0.86 -10.81
CA ASN A 28 -8.57 -0.40 -10.12
C ASN A 28 -7.39 -1.37 -10.15
N ARG A 29 -6.67 -1.46 -11.28
CA ARG A 29 -5.46 -2.26 -11.42
C ARG A 29 -4.37 -1.77 -10.46
N ALA A 30 -4.13 -0.46 -10.39
CA ALA A 30 -3.17 0.12 -9.46
C ALA A 30 -3.53 -0.18 -7.99
N LYS A 31 -4.82 -0.04 -7.60
CA LYS A 31 -5.28 -0.40 -6.25
C LYS A 31 -5.08 -1.88 -5.92
N ARG A 32 -5.32 -2.78 -6.88
CA ARG A 32 -5.09 -4.23 -6.69
C ARG A 32 -3.61 -4.53 -6.50
N ARG A 33 -2.76 -4.03 -7.39
CA ARG A 33 -1.30 -4.20 -7.30
C ARG A 33 -0.74 -3.70 -5.98
N LEU A 34 -1.12 -2.50 -5.53
CA LEU A 34 -0.68 -1.95 -4.26
C LEU A 34 -1.15 -2.76 -3.05
N ARG A 35 -2.37 -3.30 -3.09
CA ARG A 35 -2.90 -4.14 -2.01
C ARG A 35 -2.14 -5.46 -1.90
N GLU A 36 -1.88 -6.11 -3.03
CA GLU A 36 -1.11 -7.36 -3.06
C GLU A 36 0.36 -7.14 -2.67
N ALA A 37 0.98 -6.08 -3.18
CA ALA A 37 2.35 -5.75 -2.84
C ALA A 37 2.49 -5.40 -1.35
N ALA A 38 1.56 -4.62 -0.79
CA ALA A 38 1.58 -4.29 0.63
C ALA A 38 1.36 -5.50 1.55
N SER A 39 0.60 -6.50 1.10
CA SER A 39 0.45 -7.77 1.83
C SER A 39 1.72 -8.63 1.82
N SER A 40 2.61 -8.39 0.86
CA SER A 40 3.89 -9.10 0.71
C SER A 40 5.07 -8.30 1.27
N ALA A 41 4.85 -7.03 1.59
CA ALA A 41 5.86 -6.10 2.07
C ALA A 41 6.07 -6.26 3.58
N ASN A 42 7.32 -6.05 4.02
CA ASN A 42 7.64 -6.03 5.45
C ASN A 42 7.32 -4.65 6.04
N LEU A 43 6.07 -4.45 6.45
CA LEU A 43 5.58 -3.19 7.03
C LEU A 43 5.66 -3.18 8.55
N ARG A 44 5.97 -2.03 9.13
CA ARG A 44 6.03 -1.85 10.58
C ARG A 44 4.64 -1.99 11.19
N SER A 45 4.55 -2.81 12.23
CA SER A 45 3.31 -2.96 13.02
C SER A 45 2.92 -1.63 13.68
N GLN A 46 1.64 -1.45 13.98
CA GLN A 46 1.11 -0.24 14.64
C GLN A 46 1.38 1.07 13.88
N THR A 47 1.64 0.99 12.57
CA THR A 47 1.87 2.16 11.71
C THR A 47 0.79 2.25 10.62
N ASP A 48 0.40 3.48 10.31
CA ASP A 48 -0.57 3.79 9.28
C ASP A 48 0.14 4.22 7.99
N TYR A 49 -0.12 3.51 6.91
CA TYR A 49 0.46 3.79 5.60
C TYR A 49 -0.61 4.30 4.64
N ILE A 50 -0.28 5.38 3.92
CA ILE A 50 -1.08 5.83 2.76
C ILE A 50 -0.26 5.60 1.49
N LEU A 51 -0.70 4.64 0.68
CA LEU A 51 -0.11 4.33 -0.61
C LEU A 51 -0.79 5.14 -1.71
N ILE A 52 -0.04 6.02 -2.36
CA ILE A 52 -0.54 6.87 -3.44
C ILE A 52 -0.09 6.27 -4.78
N ALA A 53 -1.04 5.79 -5.57
CA ALA A 53 -0.75 5.28 -6.89
C ALA A 53 -0.28 6.39 -7.84
N SER A 54 0.73 6.07 -8.65
CA SER A 54 1.16 6.82 -9.83
C SER A 54 0.87 6.00 -11.09
N PRO A 55 0.96 6.58 -12.30
CA PRO A 55 0.94 5.81 -13.54
C PRO A 55 1.99 4.68 -13.55
N GLU A 56 3.17 4.89 -12.96
CA GLU A 56 4.22 3.87 -12.92
C GLU A 56 3.81 2.64 -12.09
N THR A 57 2.92 2.78 -11.10
CA THR A 57 2.40 1.65 -10.30
C THR A 57 1.80 0.54 -11.16
N ILE A 58 1.32 0.88 -12.36
CA ILE A 58 0.72 -0.06 -13.30
C ILE A 58 1.82 -0.86 -14.01
N GLU A 59 2.89 -0.21 -14.44
CA GLU A 59 3.89 -0.81 -15.35
C GLU A 59 5.10 -1.41 -14.62
N ILE A 60 5.48 -0.84 -13.46
CA ILE A 60 6.64 -1.29 -12.69
C ILE A 60 6.55 -2.78 -12.36
N ALA A 61 7.68 -3.49 -12.34
CA ALA A 61 7.69 -4.90 -11.95
C ALA A 61 7.12 -5.07 -10.53
N PHE A 62 6.45 -6.19 -10.28
CA PHE A 62 5.78 -6.42 -8.99
C PHE A 62 6.78 -6.51 -7.83
N GLN A 63 7.96 -7.07 -8.08
CA GLN A 63 9.02 -7.17 -7.07
C GLN A 63 9.52 -5.79 -6.65
N ASP A 64 9.84 -4.92 -7.63
CA ASP A 64 10.24 -3.54 -7.37
C ASP A 64 9.14 -2.76 -6.63
N LEU A 65 7.86 -3.09 -6.88
CA LEU A 65 6.74 -2.49 -6.15
C LEU A 65 6.71 -2.92 -4.68
N ILE A 66 7.01 -4.18 -4.37
CA ILE A 66 7.14 -4.67 -2.98
C ILE A 66 8.31 -3.97 -2.29
N GLU A 67 9.46 -3.87 -2.96
CA GLU A 67 10.65 -3.22 -2.41
C GLU A 67 10.41 -1.74 -2.15
N ALA A 68 9.77 -1.04 -3.08
CA ALA A 68 9.40 0.37 -2.94
C ALA A 68 8.46 0.63 -1.74
N ILE A 69 7.64 -0.35 -1.36
CA ILE A 69 6.77 -0.30 -0.18
C ILE A 69 7.55 -0.70 1.09
N SER A 70 8.46 -1.67 0.98
CA SER A 70 9.13 -2.33 2.13
C SER A 70 10.28 -1.55 2.76
N GLY A 71 10.61 -0.34 2.30
CA GLY A 71 11.88 0.30 2.64
C GLY A 71 11.85 1.80 2.93
N LYS A 72 10.68 2.42 3.12
CA LYS A 72 10.62 3.88 3.37
C LYS A 72 10.58 4.29 4.86
N ASP A 73 11.15 3.46 5.73
CA ASP A 73 11.29 3.73 7.17
C ASP A 73 12.52 4.62 7.46
N GLU A 74 12.71 5.71 6.69
CA GLU A 74 13.81 6.67 6.86
C GLU A 74 13.45 7.90 7.70
N ARG A 75 12.43 7.81 8.57
CA ARG A 75 12.16 8.85 9.59
C ARG A 75 11.73 8.27 10.93
#